data_AF-A0A0F8TYZ5-F1
#
_entry.id   AF-A0A0F8TYZ5-F1
#
_cell.length_a   1.000
_cell.length_b   1.000
_cell.length_c   1.000
_cell.angle_alpha   90.00
_cell.angle_beta   90.00
_cell.angle_gamma   90.00
#
_symmetry.space_group_name_H-M   'P 1'
#
loop_
_entity.id
_entity.type
_entity.pdbx_description
1 polymer ?
#
loop_
_entity_poly.entity_id
_entity_poly.type
_entity_poly.pdbx_seq_one_letter_code
_entity_poly.pdbx_strand_id
1 'polypeptide(L)'
;MDGDGAGKEENKRRNGFGPNDKLAHAGTKGKLLTTPSRLFKLLIPLPTNHQKDVEAIAILVHSQQPLSYLERLIQAEVPLVKGRDGQKRPPAISFIVLQFEGDSIRPRSATHEDAKFSARSMGEVEEIALAVGPEPTELKSPSKELGTCSNLRRGKPDPESADERYVRWSHATEIGDFIRDAVRAGEFIIAIEGEPAGLSQIKVTVPSFEERTYFLRMRLRKIAGRIQKLAEIKHECDILAHRGAQRVAIGGFGILASWWYLVYRLTFETDLGWDTMEPVTYLASLSTLMGGYLWFLYHNREISYRSAMDFTINARQKKLYQQKGLDLQLWESLIDEGNALRREIKTIAADYETEWNEKLDERDERVTEALRQERKQKKDDSKQEEGKRSDT
;
A
#
# COMPACT_ATOMS: atom_id res chain seq x y z
N MET A 1 -61.93 -48.24 30.78
CA MET A 1 -61.36 -47.46 31.87
C MET A 1 -59.89 -47.26 31.52
N ASP A 2 -59.64 -46.34 30.58
CA ASP A 2 -59.23 -44.94 30.82
C ASP A 2 -57.69 -44.92 30.92
N GLY A 3 -56.90 -44.19 30.15
CA GLY A 3 -57.10 -42.92 29.46
C GLY A 3 -55.91 -42.02 29.84
N ASP A 4 -55.28 -41.39 28.83
CA ASP A 4 -54.26 -40.31 28.89
C ASP A 4 -52.85 -40.61 29.44
N GLY A 5 -51.77 -39.99 28.94
CA GLY A 5 -51.62 -38.95 27.92
C GLY A 5 -50.18 -38.41 27.87
N ALA A 6 -49.69 -38.19 26.65
CA ALA A 6 -48.70 -37.22 26.15
C ALA A 6 -47.43 -36.83 26.94
N GLY A 7 -46.28 -36.96 26.27
CA GLY A 7 -45.04 -36.21 26.57
C GLY A 7 -43.98 -36.39 25.48
N LYS A 8 -43.91 -35.45 24.53
CA LYS A 8 -42.85 -35.31 23.50
C LYS A 8 -41.51 -34.96 24.15
N GLU A 9 -40.42 -35.60 23.72
CA GLU A 9 -39.10 -34.96 23.64
C GLU A 9 -38.28 -35.59 22.49
N GLU A 10 -38.51 -35.07 21.28
CA GLU A 10 -37.42 -34.91 20.31
C GLU A 10 -36.41 -33.94 20.92
N ASN A 11 -35.10 -34.25 20.85
CA ASN A 11 -34.11 -33.49 20.08
C ASN A 11 -32.67 -33.84 20.55
N LYS A 12 -31.73 -33.71 19.60
CA LYS A 12 -30.31 -33.40 19.81
C LYS A 12 -29.32 -34.58 19.85
N ARG A 13 -29.21 -35.29 18.72
CA ARG A 13 -27.89 -35.74 18.24
C ARG A 13 -27.08 -34.50 17.84
N ARG A 14 -26.29 -33.96 18.78
CA ARG A 14 -25.26 -32.96 18.47
C ARG A 14 -23.90 -33.66 18.39
N ASN A 15 -23.34 -33.57 17.19
CA ASN A 15 -21.94 -33.79 16.87
C ASN A 15 -21.03 -33.18 17.94
N GLY A 16 -20.43 -34.03 18.77
CA GLY A 16 -19.26 -33.69 19.56
C GLY A 16 -18.02 -33.99 18.75
N PHE A 17 -17.58 -33.04 17.92
CA PHE A 17 -16.25 -33.08 17.31
C PHE A 17 -15.24 -32.76 18.43
N GLY A 18 -14.55 -33.78 18.92
CA GLY A 18 -13.59 -33.64 20.02
C GLY A 18 -12.36 -32.81 19.59
N PRO A 19 -11.70 -32.13 20.54
CA PRO A 19 -10.49 -31.35 20.25
C PRO A 19 -9.28 -32.21 19.79
N ASN A 20 -9.35 -33.53 19.92
CA ASN A 20 -8.28 -34.46 19.53
C ASN A 20 -8.27 -34.81 18.02
N ASP A 21 -9.37 -34.65 17.29
CA ASP A 21 -9.40 -34.95 15.85
C ASP A 21 -8.69 -33.88 15.00
N LYS A 22 -8.49 -32.68 15.57
CA LYS A 22 -7.69 -31.62 14.95
C LYS A 22 -6.19 -31.92 14.94
N LEU A 23 -5.70 -32.78 15.84
CA LEU A 23 -4.28 -33.15 15.88
C LEU A 23 -3.94 -34.25 14.87
N ALA A 24 -4.84 -35.22 14.64
CA ALA A 24 -4.59 -36.32 13.71
C ALA A 24 -4.51 -35.89 12.23
N HIS A 25 -5.24 -34.83 11.84
CA HIS A 25 -5.12 -34.19 10.53
C HIS A 25 -4.07 -33.06 10.44
N ALA A 26 -3.42 -32.72 11.56
CA ALA A 26 -2.37 -31.69 11.58
C ALA A 26 -1.02 -32.23 11.10
N GLY A 27 -0.77 -33.55 11.15
CA GLY A 27 0.48 -34.18 10.72
C GLY A 27 0.72 -34.19 9.20
N THR A 28 -0.27 -33.78 8.40
CA THR A 28 -0.23 -33.87 6.93
C THR A 28 -0.24 -32.50 6.23
N LYS A 29 -0.37 -31.41 6.99
CA LYS A 29 -0.50 -30.05 6.43
C LYS A 29 0.71 -29.20 6.79
N GLY A 30 1.36 -28.65 5.77
CA GLY A 30 2.38 -27.63 5.93
C GLY A 30 1.79 -26.24 6.16
N LYS A 31 2.62 -25.32 6.65
CA LYS A 31 2.25 -23.91 6.88
C LYS A 31 3.33 -22.98 6.37
N LEU A 32 2.94 -21.98 5.61
CA LEU A 32 3.82 -20.88 5.23
C LEU A 32 3.58 -19.71 6.17
N LEU A 33 4.62 -19.30 6.90
CA LEU A 33 4.57 -18.21 7.88
C LEU A 33 5.35 -16.99 7.38
N THR A 34 4.89 -15.81 7.74
CA THR A 34 5.58 -14.55 7.48
C THR A 34 6.51 -14.20 8.63
N THR A 35 7.70 -13.71 8.32
CA THR A 35 8.67 -13.26 9.32
C THR A 35 8.83 -11.74 9.30
N PRO A 36 9.33 -11.12 10.39
CA PRO A 36 9.60 -9.68 10.42
C PRO A 36 10.64 -9.22 9.38
N SER A 37 11.52 -10.12 8.92
CA SER A 37 12.63 -9.81 8.02
C SER A 37 12.28 -9.94 6.53
N ARG A 38 10.98 -9.92 6.17
CA ARG A 38 10.48 -10.12 4.79
C ARG A 38 10.78 -11.50 4.18
N LEU A 39 11.20 -12.46 5.00
CA LEU A 39 11.35 -13.86 4.60
C LEU A 39 10.08 -14.63 4.91
N PHE A 40 9.86 -15.71 4.18
CA PHE A 40 8.87 -16.72 4.52
C PHE A 40 9.53 -17.89 5.23
N LYS A 41 8.88 -18.38 6.28
CA LYS A 41 9.24 -19.61 6.99
C LYS A 41 8.22 -20.69 6.61
N LEU A 42 8.65 -21.63 5.80
CA LEU A 42 7.86 -22.75 5.33
C LEU A 42 8.07 -23.95 6.26
N LEU A 43 7.01 -24.41 6.89
CA LEU A 43 6.98 -25.59 7.75
C LEU A 43 6.31 -26.72 6.97
N ILE A 44 7.06 -27.78 6.65
CA ILE A 44 6.53 -28.92 5.90
C ILE A 44 6.86 -30.22 6.63
N PRO A 45 5.88 -31.10 6.86
CA PRO A 45 6.15 -32.47 7.31
C PRO A 45 6.78 -33.27 6.17
N LEU A 46 8.04 -33.67 6.31
CA LEU A 46 8.75 -34.50 5.33
C LEU A 46 9.06 -35.88 5.92
N PRO A 47 8.95 -36.96 5.13
CA PRO A 47 9.33 -38.29 5.59
C PRO A 47 10.86 -38.38 5.68
N THR A 48 11.37 -38.81 6.83
CA THR A 48 12.80 -39.06 7.00
C THR A 48 13.18 -40.47 6.55
N ASN A 49 14.49 -40.77 6.49
CA ASN A 49 15.01 -42.11 6.11
C ASN A 49 14.46 -43.24 7.01
N HIS A 50 13.95 -42.92 8.20
CA HIS A 50 13.21 -43.84 9.04
C HIS A 50 11.73 -43.82 8.62
N GLN A 51 11.29 -44.87 7.92
CA GLN A 51 9.95 -45.03 7.28
C GLN A 51 8.70 -44.78 8.15
N LYS A 52 8.85 -44.42 9.44
CA LYS A 52 7.75 -44.15 10.36
C LYS A 52 7.80 -42.77 11.02
N ASP A 53 8.90 -42.01 10.85
CA ASP A 53 9.07 -40.73 11.53
C ASP A 53 8.95 -39.58 10.51
N VAL A 54 7.85 -38.83 10.64
CA VAL A 54 7.59 -37.60 9.88
C VAL A 54 8.12 -36.44 10.71
N GLU A 55 9.13 -35.74 10.21
CA GLU A 55 9.69 -34.57 10.87
C GLU A 55 9.22 -33.29 10.18
N ALA A 56 8.85 -32.29 10.96
CA ALA A 56 8.44 -30.98 10.44
C ALA A 56 9.69 -30.11 10.20
N ILE A 57 10.10 -29.99 8.94
CA ILE A 57 11.27 -29.22 8.54
C ILE A 57 10.89 -27.76 8.32
N ALA A 58 11.74 -26.85 8.80
CA ALA A 58 11.56 -25.41 8.67
C ALA A 58 12.54 -24.84 7.64
N ILE A 59 12.02 -24.38 6.51
CA ILE A 59 12.80 -23.79 5.42
C ILE A 59 12.55 -22.28 5.37
N LEU A 60 13.63 -21.49 5.29
CA LEU A 60 13.54 -20.03 5.09
C LEU A 60 13.74 -19.70 3.62
N VAL A 61 12.80 -18.97 3.03
CA VAL A 61 12.85 -18.55 1.62
C VAL A 61 12.52 -17.07 1.44
N HIS A 62 13.13 -16.47 0.42
CA HIS A 62 12.83 -15.10 0.01
C HIS A 62 11.84 -15.09 -1.16
N SER A 63 10.95 -14.09 -1.25
CA SER A 63 9.92 -14.04 -2.30
C SER A 63 10.48 -13.96 -3.72
N GLN A 64 11.62 -13.31 -3.92
CA GLN A 64 12.28 -13.16 -5.22
C GLN A 64 13.06 -14.41 -5.68
N GLN A 65 13.17 -15.45 -4.84
CA GLN A 65 13.85 -16.67 -5.25
C GLN A 65 12.93 -17.51 -6.15
N PRO A 66 13.46 -18.21 -7.17
CA PRO A 66 12.65 -19.08 -8.02
C PRO A 66 12.25 -20.38 -7.32
N LEU A 67 11.16 -21.00 -7.75
CA LEU A 67 10.68 -22.29 -7.21
C LEU A 67 11.71 -23.43 -7.34
N SER A 68 12.59 -23.39 -8.34
CA SER A 68 13.69 -24.34 -8.50
C SER A 68 14.67 -24.33 -7.32
N TYR A 69 14.84 -23.18 -6.66
CA TYR A 69 15.65 -23.10 -5.44
C TYR A 69 14.96 -23.82 -4.28
N LEU A 70 13.66 -23.60 -4.11
CA LEU A 70 12.85 -24.29 -3.10
C LEU A 70 12.79 -25.80 -3.35
N GLU A 71 12.66 -26.22 -4.62
CA GLU A 71 12.75 -27.64 -5.01
C GLU A 71 14.07 -28.26 -4.55
N ARG A 72 15.21 -27.61 -4.82
CA ARG A 72 16.51 -28.15 -4.42
C ARG A 72 16.67 -28.26 -2.90
N LEU A 73 16.14 -27.28 -2.17
CA LEU A 73 16.14 -27.33 -0.70
C LEU A 73 15.33 -28.52 -0.18
N ILE A 74 14.15 -28.76 -0.75
CA ILE A 74 13.33 -29.92 -0.35
C ILE A 74 14.00 -31.23 -0.81
N GLN A 75 14.59 -31.29 -2.01
CA GLN A 75 15.31 -32.47 -2.52
C GLN A 75 16.51 -32.87 -1.65
N ALA A 76 17.16 -31.90 -1.00
CA ALA A 76 18.27 -32.17 -0.09
C ALA A 76 17.80 -32.85 1.22
N GLU A 77 16.56 -32.60 1.64
CA GLU A 77 15.99 -33.11 2.89
C GLU A 77 15.21 -34.43 2.72
N VAL A 78 14.79 -34.76 1.48
CA VAL A 78 13.99 -35.96 1.18
C VAL A 78 14.89 -37.12 0.71
N PRO A 79 14.63 -38.37 1.11
CA PRO A 79 15.41 -39.53 0.66
C PRO A 79 15.36 -39.74 -0.85
N LEU A 80 16.45 -40.29 -1.39
CA LEU A 80 16.58 -40.60 -2.82
C LEU A 80 15.61 -41.71 -3.23
N VAL A 81 14.95 -41.50 -4.37
CA VAL A 81 13.99 -42.46 -4.94
C VAL A 81 14.73 -43.40 -5.90
N LYS A 82 14.36 -44.68 -5.87
CA LYS A 82 14.86 -45.66 -6.84
C LYS A 82 14.16 -45.43 -8.18
N GLY A 83 14.93 -45.07 -9.21
CA GLY A 83 14.42 -44.99 -10.58
C GLY A 83 14.03 -46.36 -11.13
N ARG A 84 13.36 -46.38 -12.30
CA ARG A 84 13.01 -47.63 -13.01
C ARG A 84 14.24 -48.47 -13.36
N ASP A 85 15.39 -47.81 -13.52
CA ASP A 85 16.67 -48.42 -13.88
C ASP A 85 17.52 -48.83 -12.66
N GLY A 86 16.95 -48.78 -11.45
CA GLY A 86 17.64 -49.14 -10.20
C GLY A 86 18.64 -48.11 -9.66
N GLN A 87 18.96 -47.06 -10.44
CA GLN A 87 19.79 -45.93 -9.98
C GLN A 87 19.02 -45.06 -8.99
N LYS A 88 19.71 -44.59 -7.94
CA LYS A 88 19.15 -43.64 -6.96
C LYS A 88 19.18 -42.23 -7.56
N ARG A 89 18.02 -41.58 -7.65
CA ARG A 89 17.87 -40.21 -8.14
C ARG A 89 17.12 -39.34 -7.12
N PRO A 90 17.35 -38.01 -7.11
CA PRO A 90 16.51 -37.13 -6.31
C PRO A 90 15.05 -37.17 -6.81
N PRO A 91 14.06 -37.04 -5.90
CA PRO A 91 12.65 -37.00 -6.28
C PRO A 91 12.32 -35.74 -7.09
N ALA A 92 11.50 -35.87 -8.13
CA ALA A 92 10.91 -34.70 -8.77
C ALA A 92 9.86 -34.08 -7.85
N ILE A 93 9.92 -32.76 -7.69
CA ILE A 93 8.97 -32.00 -6.88
C ILE A 93 8.13 -31.15 -7.83
N SER A 94 6.82 -31.10 -7.62
CA SER A 94 5.95 -30.22 -8.39
C SER A 94 5.07 -29.39 -7.49
N PHE A 95 4.95 -28.11 -7.84
CA PHE A 95 4.11 -27.14 -7.14
C PHE A 95 2.81 -26.99 -7.92
N ILE A 96 1.69 -27.23 -7.25
CA ILE A 96 0.36 -27.30 -7.86
C ILE A 96 -0.57 -26.36 -7.10
N VAL A 97 -1.33 -25.55 -7.83
CA VAL A 97 -2.32 -24.62 -7.29
C VAL A 97 -3.68 -24.92 -7.89
N LEU A 98 -4.74 -24.69 -7.12
CA LEU A 98 -6.12 -24.72 -7.58
C LEU A 98 -6.39 -23.45 -8.41
N GLN A 99 -6.66 -23.60 -9.70
CA GLN A 99 -7.06 -22.51 -10.58
C GLN A 99 -8.56 -22.24 -10.42
N PHE A 100 -8.91 -21.01 -10.04
CA PHE A 100 -10.30 -20.56 -10.01
C PHE A 100 -10.72 -20.13 -11.43
N GLU A 101 -11.86 -20.62 -11.93
CA GLU A 101 -12.32 -20.41 -13.33
C GLU A 101 -12.68 -18.96 -13.68
N GLY A 102 -12.59 -18.02 -12.73
CA GLY A 102 -12.94 -16.61 -12.95
C GLY A 102 -11.99 -15.83 -13.88
N ASP A 103 -10.74 -16.28 -14.06
CA ASP A 103 -9.79 -15.66 -14.98
C ASP A 103 -8.80 -16.70 -15.53
N SER A 104 -9.21 -17.39 -16.60
CA SER A 104 -8.20 -18.04 -17.44
C SER A 104 -7.34 -16.94 -18.06
N ILE A 105 -6.06 -16.82 -17.66
CA ILE A 105 -5.05 -16.09 -18.43
C ILE A 105 -4.91 -16.86 -19.75
N ARG A 106 -5.81 -16.58 -20.69
CA ARG A 106 -5.60 -16.95 -22.09
C ARG A 106 -4.47 -16.04 -22.55
N PRO A 107 -3.35 -16.56 -23.07
CA PRO A 107 -2.44 -15.71 -23.80
C PRO A 107 -3.29 -15.04 -24.87
N ARG A 108 -3.34 -13.70 -24.85
CA ARG A 108 -4.11 -12.90 -25.80
C ARG A 108 -3.67 -13.37 -27.18
N SER A 109 -4.55 -14.09 -27.90
CA SER A 109 -4.30 -14.35 -29.32
C SER A 109 -4.14 -12.98 -29.93
N ALA A 110 -3.01 -12.72 -30.58
CA ALA A 110 -2.83 -11.52 -31.37
C ALA A 110 -3.85 -11.61 -32.52
N THR A 111 -5.08 -11.18 -32.26
CA THR A 111 -5.97 -10.72 -33.29
C THR A 111 -5.30 -9.46 -33.81
N HIS A 112 -4.68 -9.56 -35.00
CA HIS A 112 -4.43 -8.40 -35.82
C HIS A 112 -5.81 -7.80 -36.15
N GLU A 113 -6.31 -6.98 -35.23
CA GLU A 113 -7.35 -6.00 -35.53
C GLU A 113 -6.61 -4.83 -36.16
N ASP A 114 -6.79 -4.66 -37.47
CA ASP A 114 -6.32 -3.52 -38.23
C ASP A 114 -6.90 -2.24 -37.62
N ALA A 115 -6.10 -1.60 -36.76
CA ALA A 115 -6.40 -0.30 -36.20
C ALA A 115 -6.30 0.77 -37.31
N LYS A 116 -7.44 1.05 -37.94
CA LYS A 116 -7.65 2.28 -38.70
C LYS A 116 -7.43 3.48 -37.79
N PHE A 117 -6.31 4.16 -38.02
CA PHE A 117 -5.97 5.46 -37.49
C PHE A 117 -7.02 6.50 -37.93
N SER A 118 -7.81 7.03 -37.00
CA SER A 118 -8.75 8.12 -37.29
C SER A 118 -8.00 9.46 -37.30
N ALA A 119 -7.53 9.88 -38.46
CA ALA A 119 -7.15 11.27 -38.69
C ALA A 119 -8.42 12.06 -39.09
N ARG A 120 -8.88 12.94 -38.20
CA ARG A 120 -9.92 13.92 -38.46
C ARG A 120 -9.26 15.12 -39.16
N SER A 121 -9.52 15.31 -40.45
CA SER A 121 -9.34 16.58 -41.15
C SER A 121 -10.52 16.81 -42.08
N MET A 122 -10.85 18.09 -42.23
CA MET A 122 -12.01 18.69 -42.88
C MET A 122 -12.04 18.51 -44.40
N GLY A 123 -13.25 18.61 -44.98
CA GLY A 123 -13.46 19.23 -46.30
C GLY A 123 -13.82 18.31 -47.48
N GLU A 124 -15.12 18.29 -47.80
CA GLU A 124 -15.71 18.54 -49.12
C GLU A 124 -15.50 17.62 -50.37
N VAL A 125 -16.67 17.14 -50.86
CA VAL A 125 -17.21 16.84 -52.22
C VAL A 125 -16.66 15.71 -53.12
N GLU A 126 -17.65 14.92 -53.60
CA GLU A 126 -17.82 14.19 -54.89
C GLU A 126 -16.77 13.18 -55.38
N GLU A 127 -17.20 11.92 -55.59
CA GLU A 127 -17.17 11.26 -56.93
C GLU A 127 -17.85 9.86 -56.96
N ILE A 128 -18.82 9.73 -57.87
CA ILE A 128 -19.04 8.73 -58.95
C ILE A 128 -18.81 7.21 -58.72
N ALA A 129 -19.76 6.46 -59.29
CA ALA A 129 -19.97 5.01 -59.36
C ALA A 129 -18.92 4.17 -60.12
N LEU A 130 -18.83 2.87 -59.79
CA LEU A 130 -18.85 1.66 -60.67
C LEU A 130 -18.46 0.43 -59.80
N ALA A 131 -19.33 -0.57 -59.57
CA ALA A 131 -19.71 -1.71 -60.42
C ALA A 131 -18.80 -2.97 -60.30
N VAL A 132 -19.49 -4.13 -60.20
CA VAL A 132 -19.07 -5.51 -60.53
C VAL A 132 -18.53 -6.40 -59.38
N GLY A 133 -19.28 -7.47 -59.05
CA GLY A 133 -18.87 -8.63 -58.23
C GLY A 133 -18.05 -9.66 -59.05
N PRO A 134 -18.00 -10.98 -58.75
CA PRO A 134 -18.61 -11.74 -57.65
C PRO A 134 -17.61 -12.64 -56.85
N GLU A 135 -18.09 -13.21 -55.74
CA GLU A 135 -17.58 -14.43 -55.06
C GLU A 135 -17.27 -15.58 -56.05
N PRO A 136 -16.30 -16.51 -55.80
CA PRO A 136 -16.59 -17.63 -54.88
C PRO A 136 -15.40 -18.44 -54.25
N THR A 137 -15.79 -19.30 -53.31
CA THR A 137 -15.31 -20.70 -53.04
C THR A 137 -14.25 -21.00 -51.98
N GLU A 138 -14.60 -21.99 -51.15
CA GLU A 138 -13.84 -22.65 -50.08
C GLU A 138 -12.48 -23.25 -50.50
N LEU A 139 -11.49 -23.21 -49.58
CA LEU A 139 -10.36 -24.15 -49.56
C LEU A 139 -10.03 -24.57 -48.12
N LYS A 140 -9.93 -25.88 -47.90
CA LYS A 140 -9.60 -26.53 -46.62
C LYS A 140 -8.09 -26.51 -46.32
N SER A 141 -7.78 -26.43 -45.01
CA SER A 141 -6.60 -26.97 -44.29
C SER A 141 -5.27 -26.18 -44.42
N PRO A 142 -4.34 -26.18 -43.41
CA PRO A 142 -4.03 -27.30 -42.53
C PRO A 142 -3.76 -27.01 -41.03
N SER A 143 -3.81 -28.12 -40.31
CA SER A 143 -3.28 -28.43 -38.98
C SER A 143 -2.04 -27.67 -38.53
N LYS A 144 -2.08 -27.17 -37.28
CA LYS A 144 -0.89 -26.95 -36.45
C LYS A 144 -1.10 -27.53 -35.06
N GLU A 145 -0.60 -28.74 -34.90
CA GLU A 145 -0.06 -29.22 -33.62
C GLU A 145 1.08 -28.29 -33.19
N LEU A 146 1.07 -27.79 -31.95
CA LEU A 146 1.97 -28.23 -30.87
C LEU A 146 1.90 -27.21 -29.72
N GLY A 147 1.40 -27.66 -28.58
CA GLY A 147 1.32 -26.90 -27.34
C GLY A 147 0.97 -27.89 -26.23
N THR A 148 1.95 -28.71 -25.87
CA THR A 148 1.84 -29.78 -24.88
C THR A 148 1.62 -29.19 -23.48
N CYS A 149 0.40 -28.72 -23.21
CA CYS A 149 -0.14 -28.62 -21.86
C CYS A 149 -0.87 -29.93 -21.57
N SER A 150 -0.22 -30.84 -20.86
CA SER A 150 -0.85 -32.07 -20.40
C SER A 150 -1.92 -31.75 -19.36
N ASN A 151 -3.17 -31.56 -19.81
CA ASN A 151 -4.33 -31.55 -18.94
C ASN A 151 -4.55 -32.99 -18.46
N LEU A 152 -4.20 -33.30 -17.22
CA LEU A 152 -4.62 -34.54 -16.56
C LEU A 152 -6.12 -34.44 -16.24
N ARG A 153 -6.96 -34.77 -17.23
CA ARG A 153 -8.39 -34.97 -17.03
C ARG A 153 -8.60 -36.37 -16.43
N ARG A 154 -8.84 -36.45 -15.12
CA ARG A 154 -9.41 -37.67 -14.49
C ARG A 154 -10.93 -37.62 -14.64
N GLY A 155 -11.53 -38.76 -14.92
CA GLY A 155 -12.84 -38.90 -15.58
C GLY A 155 -14.08 -38.58 -14.75
N LYS A 156 -15.15 -38.31 -15.52
CA LYS A 156 -16.59 -38.08 -15.24
C LYS A 156 -16.96 -37.05 -14.14
N PRO A 157 -17.78 -36.04 -14.47
CA PRO A 157 -18.29 -35.09 -13.48
C PRO A 157 -19.51 -35.66 -12.76
N ASP A 158 -19.46 -35.71 -11.43
CA ASP A 158 -20.65 -35.66 -10.59
C ASP A 158 -21.08 -34.17 -10.49
N PRO A 159 -22.37 -33.84 -10.58
CA PRO A 159 -22.83 -32.46 -10.82
C PRO A 159 -22.81 -31.51 -9.59
N GLU A 160 -22.15 -31.88 -8.49
CA GLU A 160 -22.16 -31.10 -7.23
C GLU A 160 -20.78 -30.62 -6.73
N SER A 161 -19.67 -30.98 -7.39
CA SER A 161 -18.36 -30.37 -7.12
C SER A 161 -17.96 -29.51 -8.31
N ALA A 162 -17.85 -28.19 -8.13
CA ALA A 162 -17.20 -27.32 -9.11
C ALA A 162 -15.88 -27.98 -9.55
N ASP A 163 -15.63 -28.09 -10.86
CA ASP A 163 -14.45 -28.77 -11.42
C ASP A 163 -13.17 -28.06 -10.92
N GLU A 164 -12.59 -28.58 -9.83
CA GLU A 164 -11.36 -28.07 -9.22
C GLU A 164 -10.18 -28.31 -10.17
N ARG A 165 -9.82 -27.31 -10.96
CA ARG A 165 -8.73 -27.42 -11.93
C ARG A 165 -7.37 -27.20 -11.27
N TYR A 166 -6.58 -28.25 -11.16
CA TYR A 166 -5.21 -28.18 -10.65
C TYR A 166 -4.22 -27.81 -11.77
N VAL A 167 -3.38 -26.80 -11.54
CA VAL A 167 -2.35 -26.34 -12.48
C VAL A 167 -0.96 -26.51 -11.87
N ARG A 168 -0.05 -27.15 -12.61
CA ARG A 168 1.37 -27.26 -12.25
C ARG A 168 2.12 -26.02 -12.70
N TRP A 169 2.87 -25.42 -11.80
CA TRP A 169 3.70 -24.25 -12.07
C TRP A 169 5.10 -24.61 -12.55
N SER A 170 5.71 -23.70 -13.31
CA SER A 170 7.08 -23.83 -13.80
C SER A 170 8.09 -23.57 -12.69
N HIS A 171 9.20 -24.31 -12.68
CA HIS A 171 10.26 -24.18 -11.67
C HIS A 171 11.04 -22.85 -11.77
N ALA A 172 10.86 -22.10 -12.86
CA ALA A 172 11.53 -20.81 -13.06
C ALA A 172 10.77 -19.62 -12.46
N THR A 173 9.52 -19.79 -12.02
CA THR A 173 8.72 -18.67 -11.48
C THR A 173 9.19 -18.27 -10.09
N GLU A 174 9.10 -16.98 -9.77
CA GLU A 174 9.38 -16.46 -8.43
C GLU A 174 8.38 -16.99 -7.41
N ILE A 175 8.85 -17.28 -6.19
CA ILE A 175 8.02 -17.75 -5.08
C ILE A 175 6.94 -16.72 -4.74
N GLY A 176 7.26 -15.43 -4.82
CA GLY A 176 6.31 -14.34 -4.58
C GLY A 176 5.12 -14.40 -5.54
N ASP A 177 5.40 -14.53 -6.84
CA ASP A 177 4.39 -14.61 -7.89
C ASP A 177 3.51 -15.87 -7.75
N PHE A 178 4.14 -17.00 -7.44
CA PHE A 178 3.45 -18.25 -7.14
C PHE A 178 2.52 -18.11 -5.92
N ILE A 179 3.02 -17.48 -4.84
CA ILE A 179 2.22 -17.23 -3.63
C ILE A 179 1.01 -16.33 -3.95
N ARG A 180 1.17 -15.29 -4.78
CA ARG A 180 0.04 -14.40 -5.14
C ARG A 180 -1.13 -15.17 -5.75
N ASP A 181 -0.86 -16.12 -6.64
CA ASP A 181 -1.93 -16.97 -7.19
C ASP A 181 -2.47 -17.96 -6.14
N ALA A 182 -1.57 -18.58 -5.36
CA ALA A 182 -1.95 -19.52 -4.31
C ALA A 182 -2.78 -18.90 -3.17
N VAL A 183 -2.68 -17.58 -2.94
CA VAL A 183 -3.52 -16.84 -1.98
C VAL A 183 -5.00 -16.97 -2.32
N ARG A 184 -5.37 -16.97 -3.61
CA ARG A 184 -6.78 -17.07 -4.05
C ARG A 184 -7.43 -18.36 -3.56
N ALA A 185 -6.68 -19.45 -3.62
CA ALA A 185 -7.11 -20.76 -3.14
C ALA A 185 -6.91 -20.92 -1.61
N GLY A 186 -6.05 -20.10 -1.00
CA GLY A 186 -5.67 -20.19 0.42
C GLY A 186 -4.75 -21.37 0.75
N GLU A 187 -4.59 -22.32 -0.17
CA GLU A 187 -3.69 -23.46 -0.06
C GLU A 187 -3.03 -23.79 -1.41
N PHE A 188 -1.82 -24.33 -1.36
CA PHE A 188 -1.16 -24.96 -2.51
C PHE A 188 -0.66 -26.36 -2.15
N ILE A 189 -0.44 -27.18 -3.16
CA ILE A 189 -0.03 -28.57 -3.00
C ILE A 189 1.41 -28.72 -3.49
N ILE A 190 2.22 -29.38 -2.67
CA ILE A 190 3.56 -29.85 -3.06
C ILE A 190 3.45 -31.34 -3.30
N ALA A 191 3.69 -31.77 -4.54
CA ALA A 191 3.70 -33.17 -4.90
C ALA A 191 5.13 -33.68 -5.04
N ILE A 192 5.48 -34.69 -4.25
CA ILE A 192 6.81 -35.32 -4.21
C ILE A 192 6.72 -36.68 -4.92
N GLU A 193 7.57 -36.90 -5.92
CA GLU A 193 7.67 -38.16 -6.63
C GLU A 193 8.20 -39.27 -5.70
N GLY A 194 7.55 -40.45 -5.69
CA GLY A 194 8.10 -41.66 -5.07
C GLY A 194 7.49 -42.12 -3.74
N GLU A 195 6.60 -41.34 -3.12
CA GLU A 195 5.95 -41.69 -1.85
C GLU A 195 4.60 -42.42 -2.04
N PRO A 196 4.24 -43.41 -1.18
CA PRO A 196 2.96 -44.11 -1.27
C PRO A 196 1.76 -43.19 -0.98
N ALA A 197 0.65 -43.55 -1.63
CA ALA A 197 -0.66 -42.91 -1.87
C ALA A 197 -1.29 -41.89 -0.89
N GLY A 198 -0.73 -41.56 0.28
CA GLY A 198 -1.32 -40.64 1.26
C GLY A 198 -0.48 -39.40 1.63
N LEU A 199 0.85 -39.45 1.49
CA LEU A 199 1.79 -38.36 1.83
C LEU A 199 2.45 -37.72 0.60
N SER A 200 2.16 -38.22 -0.59
CA SER A 200 2.73 -37.72 -1.84
C SER A 200 2.27 -36.32 -2.22
N GLN A 201 1.20 -35.82 -1.59
CA GLN A 201 0.64 -34.49 -1.81
C GLN A 201 0.50 -33.77 -0.47
N ILE A 202 1.41 -32.83 -0.21
CA ILE A 202 1.41 -32.04 1.02
C ILE A 202 0.67 -30.74 0.74
N LYS A 203 -0.45 -30.53 1.44
CA LYS A 203 -1.19 -29.27 1.41
C LYS A 203 -0.49 -28.26 2.31
N VAL A 204 -0.13 -27.10 1.77
CA VAL A 204 0.49 -26.01 2.51
C VAL A 204 -0.46 -24.81 2.54
N THR A 205 -0.78 -24.31 3.73
CA THR A 205 -1.60 -23.12 3.88
C THR A 205 -0.78 -21.85 3.63
N VAL A 206 -1.33 -20.93 2.85
CA VAL A 206 -0.73 -19.62 2.53
C VAL A 206 -1.17 -18.60 3.58
N PRO A 207 -0.29 -17.69 4.05
CA PRO A 207 -0.68 -16.69 5.03
C PRO A 207 -1.63 -15.68 4.39
N SER A 208 -2.68 -15.30 5.12
CA SER A 208 -3.62 -14.28 4.69
C SER A 208 -2.96 -12.90 4.59
N PHE A 209 -3.64 -11.94 3.96
CA PHE A 209 -3.18 -10.55 3.89
C PHE A 209 -2.90 -9.98 5.30
N GLU A 210 -3.80 -10.25 6.26
CA GLU A 210 -3.67 -9.77 7.63
C GLU A 210 -2.46 -10.37 8.34
N GLU A 211 -2.21 -11.67 8.14
CA GLU A 211 -1.06 -12.36 8.69
C GLU A 211 0.25 -11.89 8.05
N ARG A 212 0.28 -11.68 6.73
CA ARG A 212 1.46 -11.16 6.02
C ARG A 212 1.80 -9.73 6.45
N THR A 213 0.81 -8.90 6.68
CA THR A 213 1.02 -7.49 7.04
C THR A 213 1.08 -7.25 8.55
N TYR A 214 0.90 -8.27 9.39
CA TYR A 214 0.82 -8.14 10.84
C TYR A 214 1.99 -7.35 11.45
N PHE A 215 3.23 -7.75 11.15
CA PHE A 215 4.43 -7.09 11.69
C PHE A 215 4.61 -5.68 11.13
N LEU A 216 4.27 -5.45 9.86
CA LEU A 216 4.33 -4.14 9.21
C LEU A 216 3.31 -3.17 9.84
N ARG A 217 2.06 -3.61 10.02
CA ARG A 217 0.99 -2.85 10.68
C ARG A 217 1.33 -2.57 12.14
N MET A 218 1.94 -3.52 12.85
CA MET A 218 2.41 -3.30 14.23
C MET A 218 3.51 -2.23 14.28
N ARG A 219 4.50 -2.28 13.39
CA ARG A 219 5.56 -1.24 13.30
C ARG A 219 4.97 0.12 12.92
N LEU A 220 4.05 0.16 11.96
CA LEU A 220 3.34 1.37 11.55
C LEU A 220 2.61 2.02 12.74
N ARG A 221 1.87 1.24 13.53
CA ARG A 221 1.21 1.72 14.75
C ARG A 221 2.18 2.33 15.76
N LYS A 222 3.35 1.71 15.96
CA LYS A 222 4.39 2.26 16.85
C LYS A 222 4.94 3.60 16.35
N ILE A 223 5.17 3.72 15.04
CA ILE A 223 5.65 4.97 14.42
C ILE A 223 4.55 6.04 14.48
N ALA A 224 3.31 5.69 14.17
CA ALA A 224 2.16 6.58 14.27
C ALA A 224 2.01 7.17 15.67
N GLY A 225 2.12 6.36 16.72
CA GLY A 225 2.08 6.84 18.11
C GLY A 225 3.24 7.77 18.48
N ARG A 226 4.43 7.62 17.86
CA ARG A 226 5.54 8.57 18.04
C ARG A 226 5.27 9.89 17.33
N ILE A 227 4.79 9.82 16.09
CA ILE A 227 4.38 10.99 15.31
C ILE A 227 3.29 11.75 16.08
N GLN A 228 2.28 11.08 16.64
CA GLN A 228 1.23 11.73 17.42
C GLN A 228 1.78 12.58 18.57
N LYS A 229 2.72 12.05 19.35
CA LYS A 229 3.34 12.76 20.48
C LYS A 229 4.09 14.01 20.02
N LEU A 230 4.86 13.90 18.93
CA LEU A 230 5.57 15.05 18.37
C LEU A 230 4.61 16.07 17.76
N ALA A 231 3.52 15.61 17.13
CA ALA A 231 2.51 16.46 16.51
C ALA A 231 1.79 17.33 17.53
N GLU A 232 1.48 16.79 18.71
CA GLU A 232 0.87 17.53 19.82
C GLU A 232 1.79 18.66 20.29
N ILE A 233 3.07 18.37 20.52
CA ILE A 233 4.07 19.37 20.91
C ILE A 233 4.25 20.44 19.81
N LYS A 234 4.27 20.01 18.54
CA LYS A 234 4.36 20.91 17.38
C LYS A 234 3.16 21.86 17.35
N HIS A 235 1.95 21.30 17.46
CA HIS A 235 0.71 22.07 17.43
C HIS A 235 0.65 23.13 18.54
N GLU A 236 1.06 22.78 19.76
CA GLU A 236 1.15 23.75 20.85
C GLU A 236 2.14 24.89 20.54
N CYS A 237 3.31 24.58 19.97
CA CYS A 237 4.29 25.59 19.59
C CYS A 237 3.76 26.51 18.49
N ASP A 238 3.05 25.95 17.52
CA ASP A 238 2.48 26.69 16.40
C ASP A 238 1.43 27.69 16.89
N ILE A 239 0.54 27.27 17.80
CA ILE A 239 -0.44 28.15 18.46
C ILE A 239 0.27 29.28 19.24
N LEU A 240 1.32 28.95 19.99
CA LEU A 240 2.09 29.94 20.75
C LEU A 240 2.82 30.95 19.85
N ALA A 241 3.34 30.50 18.70
CA ALA A 241 3.98 31.36 17.71
C ALA A 241 2.98 32.34 17.09
N HIS A 242 1.79 31.86 16.68
CA HIS A 242 0.74 32.69 16.11
C HIS A 242 0.19 33.73 17.09
N ARG A 243 -0.04 33.37 18.36
CA ARG A 243 -0.44 34.35 19.40
C ARG A 243 0.61 35.45 19.58
N GLY A 244 1.89 35.09 19.44
CA GLY A 244 2.99 36.03 19.47
C GLY A 244 2.91 37.07 18.35
N ALA A 245 2.67 36.63 17.11
CA ALA A 245 2.52 37.51 15.96
C ALA A 245 1.28 38.41 16.09
N GLN A 246 0.15 37.85 16.54
CA GLN A 246 -1.08 38.63 16.76
C GLN A 246 -0.87 39.73 17.81
N ARG A 247 -0.08 39.49 18.85
CA ARG A 247 0.25 40.52 19.85
C ARG A 247 1.06 41.67 19.25
N VAL A 248 1.99 41.38 18.34
CA VAL A 248 2.74 42.42 17.60
C VAL A 248 1.80 43.22 16.70
N ALA A 249 0.88 42.56 15.99
CA ALA A 249 -0.12 43.23 15.17
C ALA A 249 -1.04 44.15 15.98
N ILE A 250 -1.52 43.69 17.14
CA ILE A 250 -2.33 44.49 18.07
C ILE A 250 -1.51 45.68 18.60
N GLY A 251 -0.23 45.49 18.91
CA GLY A 251 0.67 46.58 19.32
C GLY A 251 0.84 47.64 18.22
N GLY A 252 1.03 47.22 16.97
CA GLY A 252 1.10 48.12 15.82
C GLY A 252 -0.19 48.93 15.62
N PHE A 253 -1.36 48.27 15.74
CA PHE A 253 -2.65 48.95 15.69
C PHE A 253 -2.82 49.96 16.85
N GLY A 254 -2.39 49.62 18.06
CA GLY A 254 -2.42 50.52 19.21
C GLY A 254 -1.59 51.80 19.00
N ILE A 255 -0.41 51.68 18.39
CA ILE A 255 0.42 52.85 18.04
C ILE A 255 -0.30 53.73 17.01
N LEU A 256 -0.89 53.14 15.98
CA LEU A 256 -1.64 53.88 14.95
C LEU A 256 -2.87 54.60 15.53
N ALA A 257 -3.64 53.93 16.40
CA ALA A 257 -4.78 54.53 17.08
C ALA A 257 -4.36 55.66 18.02
N SER A 258 -3.25 55.47 18.76
CA SER A 258 -2.69 56.52 19.61
C SER A 258 -2.20 57.72 18.81
N TRP A 259 -1.58 57.49 17.64
CA TRP A 259 -1.17 58.56 16.73
C TRP A 259 -2.37 59.34 16.19
N TRP A 260 -3.41 58.64 15.75
CA TRP A 260 -4.65 59.25 15.28
C TRP A 260 -5.31 60.12 16.37
N TYR A 261 -5.41 59.59 17.60
CA TYR A 261 -5.95 60.34 18.73
C TYR A 261 -5.10 61.57 19.08
N LEU A 262 -3.76 61.43 19.06
CA LEU A 262 -2.84 62.54 19.30
C LEU A 262 -3.05 63.67 18.28
N VAL A 263 -3.14 63.33 16.98
CA VAL A 263 -3.38 64.31 15.91
C VAL A 263 -4.75 64.97 16.08
N TYR A 264 -5.80 64.19 16.36
CA TYR A 264 -7.13 64.72 16.63
C TYR A 264 -7.11 65.73 17.79
N ARG A 265 -6.53 65.33 18.93
CA ARG A 265 -6.45 66.15 20.13
C ARG A 265 -5.68 67.45 19.87
N LEU A 266 -4.51 67.37 19.23
CA LEU A 266 -3.72 68.57 18.92
C LEU A 266 -4.40 69.49 17.89
N THR A 267 -5.17 68.93 16.96
CA THR A 267 -5.85 69.74 15.95
C THR A 267 -7.09 70.45 16.50
N PHE A 268 -7.88 69.76 17.34
CA PHE A 268 -9.20 70.26 17.76
C PHE A 268 -9.27 70.81 19.19
N GLU A 269 -8.41 70.35 20.12
CA GLU A 269 -8.44 70.79 21.52
C GLU A 269 -7.37 71.83 21.87
N THR A 270 -6.37 72.04 21.02
CA THR A 270 -5.29 72.99 21.29
C THR A 270 -5.21 74.10 20.25
N ASP A 271 -4.67 75.24 20.66
CA ASP A 271 -4.56 76.45 19.84
C ASP A 271 -3.58 76.33 18.65
N LEU A 272 -2.95 75.16 18.44
CA LEU A 272 -2.00 74.91 17.34
C LEU A 272 -2.69 74.91 15.96
N GLY A 273 -3.98 74.56 15.91
CA GLY A 273 -4.76 74.52 14.67
C GLY A 273 -4.23 73.56 13.60
N TRP A 274 -4.88 73.57 12.44
CA TRP A 274 -4.49 72.70 11.32
C TRP A 274 -3.21 73.16 10.61
N ASP A 275 -2.97 74.47 10.52
CA ASP A 275 -1.82 75.06 9.81
C ASP A 275 -0.46 74.58 10.38
N THR A 276 -0.40 74.29 11.69
CA THR A 276 0.82 73.75 12.31
C THR A 276 0.92 72.22 12.16
N MET A 277 -0.21 71.52 12.12
CA MET A 277 -0.27 70.05 12.09
C MET A 277 -0.04 69.47 10.69
N GLU A 278 -0.40 70.20 9.64
CA GLU A 278 -0.20 69.79 8.24
C GLU A 278 1.25 69.34 7.95
N PRO A 279 2.30 70.18 8.12
CA PRO A 279 3.68 69.78 7.83
C PRO A 279 4.19 68.65 8.74
N VAL A 280 3.70 68.57 9.99
CA VAL A 280 4.08 67.52 10.94
C VAL A 280 3.59 66.16 10.45
N THR A 281 2.36 66.07 9.95
CA THR A 281 1.83 64.81 9.41
C THR A 281 2.53 64.38 8.12
N TYR A 282 2.92 65.32 7.25
CA TYR A 282 3.76 65.04 6.08
C TYR A 282 5.13 64.48 6.48
N LEU A 283 5.84 65.12 7.42
CA LEU A 283 7.14 64.63 7.89
C LEU A 283 7.03 63.26 8.56
N ALA A 284 5.97 63.02 9.35
CA ALA A 284 5.74 61.73 10.00
C ALA A 284 5.45 60.61 8.98
N SER A 285 4.64 60.89 7.95
CA SER A 285 4.35 59.91 6.88
C SER A 285 5.60 59.59 6.06
N LEU A 286 6.40 60.59 5.69
CA LEU A 286 7.67 60.39 4.97
C LEU A 286 8.68 59.62 5.81
N SER A 287 8.76 59.91 7.11
CA SER A 287 9.62 59.18 8.06
C SER A 287 9.20 57.72 8.21
N THR A 288 7.89 57.44 8.24
CA THR A 288 7.34 56.07 8.31
C THR A 288 7.66 55.29 7.03
N LEU A 289 7.54 55.95 5.86
CA LEU A 289 7.90 55.36 4.57
C LEU A 289 9.39 55.06 4.50
N MET A 290 10.24 55.99 4.93
CA MET A 290 11.70 55.82 4.99
C MET A 290 12.09 54.69 5.95
N GLY A 291 11.45 54.59 7.11
CA GLY A 291 11.65 53.49 8.06
C GLY A 291 11.20 52.13 7.51
N GLY A 292 10.06 52.08 6.80
CA GLY A 292 9.60 50.90 6.10
C GLY A 292 10.56 50.46 4.99
N TYR A 293 11.11 51.42 4.24
CA TYR A 293 12.12 51.17 3.21
C TYR A 293 13.45 50.68 3.80
N LEU A 294 13.87 51.22 4.94
CA LEU A 294 15.07 50.75 5.65
C LEU A 294 14.88 49.32 6.18
N TRP A 295 13.70 49.02 6.73
CA TRP A 295 13.32 47.67 7.14
C TRP A 295 13.31 46.70 5.94
N PHE A 296 12.80 47.15 4.79
CA PHE A 296 12.84 46.40 3.53
C PHE A 296 14.27 46.10 3.08
N LEU A 297 15.15 47.10 3.03
CA LEU A 297 16.56 46.94 2.66
C LEU A 297 17.33 46.02 3.61
N TYR A 298 17.04 46.11 4.92
CA TYR A 298 17.66 45.22 5.91
C TYR A 298 17.23 43.76 5.70
N HIS A 299 16.02 43.51 5.21
CA HIS A 299 15.45 42.18 5.02
C HIS A 299 15.61 41.63 3.59
N ASN A 300 16.61 42.12 2.85
CA ASN A 300 16.92 41.98 1.41
C ASN A 300 16.87 40.57 0.75
N ARG A 301 15.77 39.83 0.85
CA ARG A 301 15.53 38.59 0.08
C ARG A 301 14.04 38.43 -0.25
N GLU A 302 13.69 38.66 -1.52
CA GLU A 302 12.39 38.36 -2.18
C GLU A 302 11.19 38.24 -1.23
N ILE A 303 10.69 39.38 -0.74
CA ILE A 303 9.44 39.41 0.02
C ILE A 303 8.30 39.24 -0.99
N SER A 304 7.85 38.00 -1.19
CA SER A 304 6.45 37.80 -1.50
C SER A 304 5.63 38.35 -0.33
N TYR A 305 4.59 39.14 -0.59
CA TYR A 305 3.79 39.86 0.41
C TYR A 305 3.21 38.94 1.51
N ARG A 306 3.13 37.62 1.24
CA ARG A 306 2.71 36.59 2.20
C ARG A 306 3.84 36.11 3.14
N SER A 307 5.11 36.27 2.75
CA SER A 307 6.28 35.67 3.40
C SER A 307 6.86 36.48 4.58
N ALA A 308 6.65 37.81 4.64
CA ALA A 308 7.25 38.65 5.68
C ALA A 308 6.72 38.33 7.09
N MET A 309 5.41 38.14 7.24
CA MET A 309 4.81 37.74 8.51
C MET A 309 5.21 36.29 8.86
N ASP A 310 5.18 35.41 7.87
CA ASP A 310 5.58 34.01 8.01
C ASP A 310 7.05 33.88 8.42
N PHE A 311 7.94 34.77 8.00
CA PHE A 311 9.34 34.76 8.44
C PHE A 311 9.47 34.97 9.95
N THR A 312 8.78 35.98 10.51
CA THR A 312 8.83 36.25 11.96
C THR A 312 8.20 35.12 12.76
N ILE A 313 7.13 34.51 12.24
CA ILE A 313 6.47 33.35 12.84
C ILE A 313 7.41 32.14 12.79
N ASN A 314 8.00 31.83 11.63
CA ASN A 314 8.92 30.71 11.42
C ASN A 314 10.18 30.82 12.27
N ALA A 315 10.77 32.01 12.40
CA ALA A 315 11.94 32.23 13.25
C ALA A 315 11.61 31.97 14.73
N ARG A 316 10.46 32.48 15.20
CA ARG A 316 9.98 32.26 16.57
C ARG A 316 9.60 30.80 16.81
N GLN A 317 8.97 30.15 15.84
CA GLN A 317 8.57 28.75 15.87
C GLN A 317 9.79 27.83 15.96
N LYS A 318 10.83 28.06 15.14
CA LYS A 318 12.11 27.33 15.24
C LYS A 318 12.75 27.46 16.62
N LYS A 319 12.73 28.66 17.20
CA LYS A 319 13.21 28.88 18.57
C LYS A 319 12.38 28.12 19.60
N LEU A 320 11.05 28.09 19.46
CA LEU A 320 10.15 27.32 20.33
C LEU A 320 10.38 25.82 20.19
N TYR A 321 10.63 25.31 18.97
CA TYR A 321 10.98 23.91 18.74
C TYR A 321 12.27 23.53 19.45
N GLN A 322 13.32 24.36 19.35
CA GLN A 322 14.57 24.13 20.08
C GLN A 322 14.37 24.14 21.60
N GLN A 323 13.56 25.07 22.12
CA GLN A 323 13.27 25.16 23.55
C GLN A 323 12.49 23.96 24.09
N LYS A 324 11.55 23.43 23.31
CA LYS A 324 10.79 22.22 23.66
C LYS A 324 11.50 20.92 23.28
N GLY A 325 12.70 20.98 22.68
CA GLY A 325 13.46 19.81 22.24
C GLY A 325 12.81 19.03 21.08
N LEU A 326 12.02 19.71 20.24
CA LEU A 326 11.43 19.10 19.06
C LEU A 326 12.48 19.03 17.94
N ASP A 327 12.94 17.81 17.65
CA ASP A 327 13.83 17.55 16.53
C ASP A 327 13.03 17.42 15.23
N LEU A 328 13.27 18.36 14.31
CA LEU A 328 12.60 18.41 13.01
C LEU A 328 13.11 17.29 12.07
N GLN A 329 14.38 16.91 12.19
CA GLN A 329 14.95 15.85 11.35
C GLN A 329 14.34 14.49 11.71
N LEU A 330 14.21 14.21 13.01
CA LEU A 330 13.51 13.02 13.50
C LEU A 330 12.05 12.99 13.07
N TRP A 331 11.35 14.13 13.10
CA TRP A 331 9.97 14.23 12.63
C TRP A 331 9.86 13.81 11.16
N GLU A 332 10.66 14.41 10.29
CA GLU A 332 10.70 14.09 8.85
C GLU A 332 11.05 12.63 8.60
N SER A 333 12.06 12.09 9.29
CA SER A 333 12.47 10.69 9.12
C SER A 333 11.36 9.71 9.53
N LEU A 334 10.64 9.98 10.63
CA LEU A 334 9.53 9.15 11.09
C LEU A 334 8.36 9.16 10.09
N ILE A 335 8.10 10.30 9.45
CA ILE A 335 7.08 10.42 8.42
C ILE A 335 7.47 9.64 7.18
N ASP A 336 8.72 9.77 6.72
CA ASP A 336 9.21 9.07 5.53
C ASP A 336 9.20 7.55 5.75
N GLU A 337 9.65 7.08 6.92
CA GLU A 337 9.54 5.68 7.32
C GLU A 337 8.07 5.21 7.36
N GLY A 338 7.18 6.00 7.97
CA GLY A 338 5.76 5.69 8.03
C GLY A 338 5.12 5.60 6.63
N ASN A 339 5.47 6.53 5.73
CA ASN A 339 4.99 6.55 4.35
C ASN A 339 5.57 5.40 3.52
N ALA A 340 6.81 4.98 3.77
CA ALA A 340 7.40 3.79 3.14
C ALA A 340 6.65 2.52 3.55
N LEU A 341 6.34 2.35 4.84
CA LEU A 341 5.55 1.22 5.33
C LEU A 341 4.13 1.20 4.74
N ARG A 342 3.46 2.36 4.65
CA ARG A 342 2.13 2.45 4.01
C ARG A 342 2.17 2.03 2.54
N ARG A 343 3.20 2.45 1.80
CA ARG A 343 3.40 2.05 0.40
C ARG A 343 3.61 0.54 0.30
N GLU A 344 4.45 -0.04 1.14
CA GLU A 344 4.69 -1.49 1.17
C GLU A 344 3.42 -2.28 1.48
N ILE A 345 2.64 -1.87 2.49
CA ILE A 345 1.37 -2.53 2.82
C ILE A 345 0.36 -2.41 1.67
N LYS A 346 0.28 -1.25 0.99
CA LYS A 346 -0.58 -1.09 -0.19
C LYS A 346 -0.16 -1.96 -1.37
N THR A 347 1.13 -2.10 -1.62
CA THR A 347 1.64 -3.02 -2.64
C THR A 347 1.25 -4.46 -2.31
N ILE A 348 1.40 -4.88 -1.04
CA ILE A 348 0.95 -6.20 -0.60
C ILE A 348 -0.58 -6.33 -0.68
N ALA A 349 -1.34 -5.27 -0.42
CA ALA A 349 -2.80 -5.31 -0.52
C ALA A 349 -3.25 -5.52 -1.97
N ALA A 350 -2.60 -4.84 -2.92
CA ALA A 350 -2.81 -5.02 -4.35
C ALA A 350 -2.42 -6.44 -4.81
N ASP A 351 -1.32 -6.98 -4.31
CA ASP A 351 -0.90 -8.36 -4.59
C ASP A 351 -1.95 -9.41 -4.17
N TYR A 352 -2.72 -9.11 -3.12
CA TYR A 352 -3.78 -9.97 -2.57
C TYR A 352 -5.18 -9.62 -3.12
N GLU A 353 -5.28 -8.61 -4.00
CA GLU A 353 -6.56 -8.05 -4.48
C GLU A 353 -7.50 -7.63 -3.35
N THR A 354 -6.92 -7.16 -2.24
CA THR A 354 -7.64 -6.69 -1.07
C THR A 354 -7.49 -5.18 -0.92
N GLU A 355 -8.56 -4.49 -0.54
CA GLU A 355 -8.48 -3.08 -0.19
C GLU A 355 -8.00 -2.91 1.24
N TRP A 356 -6.90 -2.20 1.43
CA TRP A 356 -6.39 -1.88 2.77
C TRP A 356 -6.85 -0.49 3.24
N ASN A 357 -7.66 -0.50 4.31
CA ASN A 357 -8.14 0.71 4.96
C ASN A 357 -7.20 1.20 6.07
N GLU A 358 -6.40 2.24 5.79
CA GLU A 358 -5.43 2.84 6.72
C GLU A 358 -6.06 3.24 8.07
N LYS A 359 -7.29 3.77 8.05
CA LYS A 359 -7.97 4.30 9.25
C LYS A 359 -8.25 3.24 10.32
N LEU A 360 -8.51 1.99 9.92
CA LEU A 360 -8.84 0.91 10.85
C LEU A 360 -7.62 0.52 11.70
N ASP A 361 -6.42 0.71 11.17
CA ASP A 361 -5.17 0.38 11.84
C ASP A 361 -4.57 1.53 12.63
N GLU A 362 -4.72 2.75 12.14
CA GLU A 362 -4.12 3.92 12.76
C GLU A 362 -4.78 4.28 14.08
N ARG A 363 -6.05 3.89 14.32
CA ARG A 363 -6.85 4.08 15.55
C ARG A 363 -6.93 5.51 16.13
N ASP A 364 -6.19 6.47 15.57
CA ASP A 364 -6.08 7.86 16.05
C ASP A 364 -6.21 8.85 14.87
N GLU A 365 -7.36 9.52 14.77
CA GLU A 365 -7.67 10.49 13.71
C GLU A 365 -6.66 11.65 13.64
N ARG A 366 -6.06 12.01 14.79
CA ARG A 366 -5.06 13.08 14.90
C ARG A 366 -3.79 12.82 14.07
N VAL A 367 -3.38 11.56 13.93
CA VAL A 367 -2.21 11.20 13.11
C VAL A 367 -2.54 11.41 11.63
N THR A 368 -3.72 10.95 11.22
CA THR A 368 -4.20 11.15 9.84
C THR A 368 -4.33 12.64 9.51
N GLU A 369 -4.78 13.46 10.46
CA GLU A 369 -4.85 14.92 10.31
C GLU A 369 -3.47 15.56 10.20
N ALA A 370 -2.52 15.22 11.09
CA ALA A 370 -1.15 15.73 11.05
C ALA A 370 -0.47 15.40 9.71
N LEU A 371 -0.63 14.16 9.22
CA LEU A 371 -0.11 13.74 7.92
C LEU A 371 -0.82 14.45 6.75
N ARG A 372 -2.12 14.72 6.85
CA ARG A 372 -2.85 15.50 5.85
C ARG A 372 -2.35 16.94 5.80
N GLN A 373 -2.12 17.57 6.94
CA GLN A 373 -1.57 18.93 7.01
C GLN A 373 -0.18 18.99 6.39
N GLU A 374 0.69 18.03 6.70
CA GLU A 374 2.02 17.97 6.12
C GLU A 374 2.00 17.73 4.60
N ARG A 375 1.13 16.84 4.10
CA ARG A 375 0.95 16.65 2.65
C ARG A 375 0.47 17.91 1.94
N LYS A 376 -0.40 18.68 2.58
CA LYS A 376 -0.83 19.99 2.06
C LYS A 376 0.34 20.97 2.05
N GLN A 377 1.09 21.05 3.14
CA GLN A 377 2.26 21.92 3.25
C GLN A 377 3.30 21.61 2.17
N LYS A 378 3.70 20.34 2.00
CA LYS A 378 4.63 19.92 0.92
C LYS A 378 4.10 20.26 -0.48
N LYS A 379 2.79 20.19 -0.71
CA LYS A 379 2.16 20.55 -1.99
C LYS A 379 2.14 22.06 -2.23
N ASP A 380 1.97 22.85 -1.17
CA ASP A 380 2.01 24.30 -1.26
C ASP A 380 3.45 24.79 -1.47
N ASP A 381 4.43 24.14 -0.82
CA ASP A 381 5.86 24.39 -1.03
C ASP A 381 6.29 24.04 -2.48
N SER A 382 5.87 22.89 -3.02
CA SER A 382 6.21 22.50 -4.40
C SER A 382 5.63 23.45 -5.45
N LYS A 383 4.42 23.95 -5.23
CA LYS A 383 3.79 24.95 -6.13
C LYS A 383 4.52 26.29 -6.09
N GLN A 384 5.08 26.67 -4.94
CA GLN A 384 5.88 27.89 -4.82
C GLN A 384 7.22 27.76 -5.55
N GLU A 385 7.85 26.58 -5.51
CA GLU A 385 9.08 26.33 -6.26
C GLU A 385 8.85 26.30 -7.79
N GLU A 386 7.72 25.72 -8.25
CA GLU A 386 7.36 25.73 -9.66
C GLU A 386 7.07 27.15 -10.16
N GLY A 387 6.36 27.98 -9.39
CA GLY A 387 6.12 29.39 -9.73
C GLY A 387 7.40 30.22 -9.80
N LYS A 388 8.41 29.92 -8.97
CA LYS A 388 9.72 30.58 -9.03
C LYS A 388 10.54 30.21 -10.27
N ARG A 389 10.39 28.98 -10.77
CA ARG A 389 11.08 28.53 -12.01
C ARG A 389 10.44 29.04 -13.30
N SER A 390 9.18 29.48 -13.25
CA SER A 390 8.52 30.09 -14.41
C SER A 390 8.76 31.60 -14.55
N ASP A 391 9.19 32.25 -13.47
CA ASP A 391 9.49 33.70 -13.41
C ASP A 391 11.00 34.02 -13.57
N THR A 392 11.85 33.00 -13.76
CA THR A 392 13.27 33.11 -14.13
C THR A 392 13.48 32.62 -15.55
#